data_AF-G5GMX3-F1
#
_entry.id   AF-G5GMX3-F1
#
_cell.length_a   1.000
_cell.length_b   1.000
_cell.length_c   1.000
_cell.angle_alpha   90.00
_cell.angle_beta   90.00
_cell.angle_gamma   90.00
#
_symmetry.space_group_name_H-M   'P 1'
#
loop_
_entity.id
_entity.type
_entity.pdbx_description
1 polymer ?
#
loop_
_entity_poly.entity_id
_entity_poly.type
_entity_poly.pdbx_seq_one_letter_code
_entity_poly.pdbx_strand_id
1 'polypeptide(L)'
;MWIMNYGKRIAGIALGAVLISGATVEAAVPQDALVIGGIAYGASESYVRSVYGAPREVETKYNPIYAGGQATEWEYGNDFDIVFVDGAVRQVEIGARNGVQTAANIAVGTDVNTLIAAYGQPDVMRGDQYIYFVNGDNSIGFVFEIEANRVDEIKMGVIR
;
A
#
# COMPACT_ATOMS: atom_id res chain seq x y z
N MET A 1 -65.73 51.95 -4.57
CA MET A 1 -66.55 50.90 -3.92
C MET A 1 -66.50 49.65 -4.79
N TRP A 2 -66.39 48.46 -4.17
CA TRP A 2 -66.23 47.08 -4.72
C TRP A 2 -64.79 46.69 -5.09
N ILE A 3 -63.99 46.04 -4.23
CA ILE A 3 -63.99 44.67 -3.61
C ILE A 3 -63.21 43.63 -4.46
N MET A 4 -61.95 43.44 -4.05
CA MET A 4 -61.18 42.21 -3.75
C MET A 4 -61.22 41.00 -4.70
N ASN A 5 -60.03 40.50 -5.10
CA ASN A 5 -59.72 39.08 -4.87
C ASN A 5 -58.22 38.77 -4.71
N TYR A 6 -57.98 37.81 -3.82
CA TYR A 6 -56.72 37.25 -3.35
C TYR A 6 -56.01 36.38 -4.41
N GLY A 7 -54.68 36.42 -4.43
CA GLY A 7 -53.85 35.46 -5.16
C GLY A 7 -52.47 35.30 -4.50
N LYS A 8 -52.37 34.42 -3.51
CA LYS A 8 -51.11 34.01 -2.88
C LYS A 8 -50.25 33.24 -3.88
N ARG A 9 -49.01 33.67 -4.15
CA ARG A 9 -47.91 32.78 -4.59
C ARG A 9 -46.57 33.30 -4.08
N ILE A 10 -46.15 32.82 -2.91
CA ILE A 10 -44.76 32.88 -2.46
C ILE A 10 -44.03 31.76 -3.20
N ALA A 11 -43.21 32.10 -4.20
CA ALA A 11 -42.29 31.18 -4.82
C ALA A 11 -40.93 31.31 -4.09
N GLY A 12 -40.73 30.48 -3.07
CA GLY A 12 -39.42 30.33 -2.43
C GLY A 12 -38.50 29.52 -3.33
N ILE A 13 -37.38 30.12 -3.76
CA ILE A 13 -36.29 29.39 -4.41
C ILE A 13 -35.48 28.71 -3.31
N ALA A 14 -35.66 27.40 -3.15
CA ALA A 14 -34.76 26.60 -2.32
C ALA A 14 -33.49 26.33 -3.12
N LEU A 15 -32.37 27.00 -2.76
CA LEU A 15 -31.05 26.59 -3.19
C LEU A 15 -30.71 25.27 -2.48
N GLY A 16 -30.78 24.16 -3.21
CA GLY A 16 -30.24 22.89 -2.74
C GLY A 16 -28.72 22.93 -2.81
N ALA A 17 -28.07 23.12 -1.66
CA ALA A 17 -26.64 22.83 -1.54
C ALA A 17 -26.46 21.31 -1.60
N VAL A 18 -26.00 20.80 -2.75
CA VAL A 18 -25.51 19.43 -2.85
C VAL A 18 -24.19 19.38 -2.09
N LEU A 19 -24.25 18.92 -0.84
CA LEU A 19 -23.07 18.44 -0.14
C LEU A 19 -22.61 17.19 -0.87
N ILE A 20 -21.57 17.31 -1.69
CA ILE A 20 -20.80 16.15 -2.12
C ILE A 20 -20.15 15.63 -0.85
N SER A 21 -20.78 14.64 -0.20
CA SER A 21 -20.11 13.81 0.78
C SER A 21 -18.97 13.14 0.03
N GLY A 22 -17.75 13.68 0.18
CA GLY A 22 -16.54 12.99 -0.22
C GLY A 22 -16.55 11.67 0.51
N ALA A 23 -16.80 10.57 -0.20
CA ALA A 23 -16.51 9.26 0.33
C ALA A 23 -15.01 9.25 0.58
N THR A 24 -14.62 9.30 1.84
CA THR A 24 -13.27 8.89 2.24
C THR A 24 -13.17 7.44 1.80
N VAL A 25 -12.47 7.18 0.70
CA VAL A 25 -12.01 5.83 0.39
C VAL A 25 -11.13 5.46 1.58
N GLU A 26 -11.65 4.64 2.49
CA GLU A 26 -10.80 4.02 3.50
C GLU A 26 -9.77 3.20 2.73
N ALA A 27 -8.50 3.53 2.98
CA ALA A 27 -7.32 3.05 2.28
C ALA A 27 -7.00 1.61 2.68
N ALA A 28 -7.91 0.69 2.38
CA ALA A 28 -7.74 -0.68 2.79
C ALA A 28 -7.18 -1.47 1.59
N VAL A 29 -5.94 -1.98 1.70
CA VAL A 29 -5.26 -2.74 0.64
C VAL A 29 -5.88 -4.15 0.54
N PRO A 30 -6.50 -4.54 -0.60
CA PRO A 30 -6.92 -5.91 -0.80
C PRO A 30 -5.72 -6.87 -0.70
N GLN A 31 -5.89 -8.05 -0.09
CA GLN A 31 -4.78 -8.99 0.09
C GLN A 31 -4.14 -9.42 -1.25
N ASP A 32 -4.94 -9.54 -2.31
CA ASP A 32 -4.46 -9.86 -3.66
C ASP A 32 -3.73 -8.68 -4.35
N ALA A 33 -3.87 -7.47 -3.82
CA ALA A 33 -3.09 -6.29 -4.23
C ALA A 33 -1.78 -6.13 -3.44
N LEU A 34 -1.54 -6.96 -2.41
CA LEU A 34 -0.29 -7.00 -1.66
C LEU A 34 0.81 -7.71 -2.49
N VAL A 35 1.30 -6.97 -3.49
CA VAL A 35 2.22 -7.44 -4.54
C VAL A 35 3.28 -6.38 -4.82
N ILE A 36 4.55 -6.79 -4.84
CA ILE A 36 5.70 -5.99 -5.32
C ILE A 36 6.40 -6.77 -6.42
N GLY A 37 6.66 -6.14 -7.57
CA GLY A 37 7.41 -6.76 -8.65
C GLY A 37 6.77 -8.04 -9.20
N GLY A 38 5.45 -8.17 -9.13
CA GLY A 38 4.74 -9.39 -9.51
C GLY A 38 4.88 -10.55 -8.51
N ILE A 39 5.49 -10.32 -7.35
CA ILE A 39 5.57 -11.27 -6.23
C ILE A 39 4.52 -10.92 -5.19
N ALA A 40 3.52 -11.78 -5.05
CA ALA A 40 2.51 -11.66 -4.02
C ALA A 40 3.05 -12.10 -2.65
N TYR A 41 2.52 -11.52 -1.58
CA TYR A 41 2.71 -12.07 -0.24
C TYR A 41 2.25 -13.54 -0.20
N GLY A 42 3.08 -14.42 0.35
CA GLY A 42 2.84 -15.87 0.39
C GLY A 42 3.21 -16.63 -0.89
N ALA A 43 3.75 -15.97 -1.93
CA ALA A 43 4.28 -16.65 -3.10
C ALA A 43 5.39 -17.66 -2.72
N SER A 44 5.53 -18.74 -3.50
CA SER A 44 6.55 -19.75 -3.25
C SER A 44 7.94 -19.31 -3.71
N GLU A 45 8.98 -19.84 -3.07
CA GLU A 45 10.36 -19.74 -3.54
C GLU A 45 10.51 -20.13 -5.03
N SER A 46 9.83 -21.20 -5.46
CA SER A 46 9.86 -21.66 -6.85
C SER A 46 9.26 -20.66 -7.83
N TYR A 47 8.18 -19.97 -7.43
CA TYR A 47 7.59 -18.93 -8.25
C TYR A 47 8.53 -17.73 -8.37
N VAL A 48 9.08 -17.25 -7.26
CA VAL A 48 10.05 -16.13 -7.27
C VAL A 48 11.24 -16.47 -8.18
N ARG A 49 11.79 -17.68 -8.05
CA ARG A 49 12.87 -18.19 -8.90
C ARG A 49 12.51 -18.20 -10.38
N SER A 50 11.24 -18.47 -10.72
CA SER A 50 10.77 -18.46 -12.11
C SER A 50 10.65 -17.05 -12.70
N VAL A 51 10.41 -16.03 -11.85
CA VAL A 51 10.27 -14.64 -12.26
C VAL A 51 11.64 -13.95 -12.35
N TYR A 52 12.49 -14.11 -11.33
CA TYR A 52 13.73 -13.35 -11.19
C TYR A 52 15.01 -14.15 -11.45
N GLY A 53 14.91 -15.47 -11.66
CA GLY A 53 16.09 -16.32 -11.75
C GLY A 53 16.78 -16.48 -10.39
N ALA A 54 18.06 -16.83 -10.40
CA ALA A 54 18.81 -17.02 -9.15
C ALA A 54 19.15 -15.66 -8.48
N PRO A 55 19.01 -15.53 -7.15
CA PRO A 55 19.46 -14.36 -6.43
C PRO A 55 20.98 -14.33 -6.41
N ARG A 56 21.53 -13.13 -6.19
CA ARG A 56 22.95 -12.89 -5.98
C ARG A 56 23.42 -13.57 -4.69
N GLU A 57 22.60 -13.51 -3.65
CA GLU A 57 22.94 -13.98 -2.32
C GLU A 57 21.75 -14.68 -1.67
N VAL A 58 22.04 -15.67 -0.83
CA VAL A 58 21.05 -16.41 -0.03
C VAL A 58 21.62 -16.53 1.38
N GLU A 59 20.89 -16.00 2.35
CA GLU A 59 21.28 -16.08 3.75
C GLU A 59 20.12 -16.57 4.61
N THR A 60 20.36 -17.55 5.49
CA THR A 60 19.36 -18.02 6.45
C THR A 60 19.77 -17.58 7.85
N LYS A 61 18.90 -16.80 8.51
CA LYS A 61 19.14 -16.24 9.85
C LYS A 61 18.05 -16.66 10.82
N TYR A 62 18.40 -16.65 12.11
CA TYR A 62 17.38 -16.70 13.15
C TYR A 62 16.60 -15.38 13.20
N ASN A 63 15.28 -15.44 13.17
CA ASN A 63 14.41 -14.29 13.30
C ASN A 63 13.25 -14.62 14.26
N PRO A 64 13.23 -14.07 15.49
CA PRO A 64 12.26 -14.42 16.53
C PRO A 64 10.83 -13.97 16.24
N ILE A 65 10.62 -13.15 15.19
CA ILE A 65 9.30 -12.69 14.77
C ILE A 65 8.48 -13.85 14.20
N TYR A 66 9.15 -14.83 13.59
CA TYR A 66 8.49 -15.95 12.96
C TYR A 66 8.48 -17.16 13.89
N ALA A 67 7.37 -17.89 13.93
CA ALA A 67 7.16 -18.99 14.88
C ALA A 67 8.22 -20.11 14.79
N GLY A 68 8.78 -20.37 13.60
CA GLY A 68 9.88 -21.32 13.39
C GLY A 68 11.27 -20.77 13.74
N GLY A 69 11.36 -19.47 14.03
CA GLY A 69 12.60 -18.79 14.39
C GLY A 69 13.60 -18.67 13.25
N GLN A 70 13.31 -19.10 12.02
CA GLN A 70 14.22 -19.01 10.88
C GLN A 70 13.57 -18.25 9.73
N ALA A 71 14.36 -17.44 9.05
CA ALA A 71 13.98 -16.76 7.82
C ALA A 71 15.14 -16.86 6.82
N THR A 72 14.81 -17.05 5.55
CA THR A 72 15.78 -17.08 4.45
C THR A 72 15.60 -15.83 3.61
N GLU A 73 16.65 -15.05 3.49
CA GLU A 73 16.73 -13.82 2.71
C GLU A 73 17.42 -14.12 1.37
N TRP A 74 16.79 -13.69 0.28
CA TRP A 74 17.35 -13.71 -1.07
C TRP A 74 17.55 -12.29 -1.56
N GLU A 75 18.77 -11.96 -1.97
CA GLU A 75 19.10 -10.64 -2.49
C GLU A 75 19.29 -10.71 -4.01
N TYR A 76 18.58 -9.89 -4.77
CA TYR A 76 18.69 -9.83 -6.24
C TYR A 76 19.59 -8.67 -6.73
N GLY A 77 20.10 -7.85 -5.79
CA GLY A 77 20.93 -6.68 -6.06
C GLY A 77 20.13 -5.42 -6.37
N ASN A 78 20.79 -4.26 -6.27
CA ASN A 78 20.18 -2.93 -6.37
C ASN A 78 19.01 -2.76 -5.37
N ASP A 79 19.30 -3.11 -4.12
CA ASP A 79 18.42 -3.02 -2.95
C ASP A 79 17.04 -3.63 -3.22
N PHE A 80 17.04 -4.93 -3.55
CA PHE A 80 15.85 -5.74 -3.74
C PHE A 80 16.02 -7.08 -3.04
N ASP A 81 15.34 -7.19 -1.90
CA ASP A 81 15.48 -8.32 -0.99
C ASP A 81 14.13 -8.96 -0.73
N ILE A 82 14.12 -10.30 -0.66
CA ILE A 82 12.93 -11.10 -0.41
C ILE A 82 13.20 -12.05 0.74
N VAL A 83 12.36 -11.98 1.77
CA VAL A 83 12.44 -12.88 2.93
C VAL A 83 11.37 -13.95 2.84
N PHE A 84 11.78 -15.19 3.02
CA PHE A 84 10.96 -16.38 3.05
C PHE A 84 10.91 -16.99 4.44
N VAL A 85 9.75 -17.54 4.79
CA VAL A 85 9.53 -18.35 5.99
C VAL A 85 8.68 -19.53 5.59
N ASP A 86 9.12 -20.74 5.94
CA ASP A 86 8.47 -21.99 5.56
C ASP A 86 8.20 -22.10 4.03
N GLY A 87 9.14 -21.59 3.21
CA GLY A 87 9.08 -21.62 1.75
C GLY A 87 8.16 -20.59 1.09
N ALA A 88 7.59 -19.67 1.87
CA ALA A 88 6.66 -18.63 1.40
C ALA A 88 7.18 -17.22 1.67
N VAL A 89 6.96 -16.30 0.73
CA VAL A 89 7.33 -14.87 0.86
C VAL A 89 6.61 -14.25 2.06
N ARG A 90 7.39 -13.62 2.94
CA ARG A 90 6.90 -12.87 4.12
C ARG A 90 7.35 -11.41 4.17
N GLN A 91 8.41 -11.06 3.46
CA GLN A 91 8.82 -9.68 3.28
C GLN A 91 9.38 -9.49 1.87
N VAL A 92 9.10 -8.33 1.27
CA VAL A 92 9.82 -7.80 0.13
C VAL A 92 10.23 -6.38 0.47
N GLU A 93 11.48 -6.03 0.20
CA GLU A 93 12.08 -4.73 0.48
C GLU A 93 12.73 -4.17 -0.79
N ILE A 94 12.43 -2.91 -1.10
CA ILE A 94 12.95 -2.17 -2.26
C ILE A 94 13.51 -0.84 -1.77
N GLY A 95 14.83 -0.72 -1.72
CA GLY A 95 15.54 0.48 -1.26
C GLY A 95 16.06 1.39 -2.38
N ALA A 96 16.02 0.94 -3.64
CA ALA A 96 16.58 1.70 -4.76
C ALA A 96 15.62 1.84 -5.94
N ARG A 97 15.91 2.82 -6.80
CA ARG A 97 15.21 3.03 -8.08
C ARG A 97 15.61 1.97 -9.11
N ASN A 98 15.12 0.76 -8.92
CA ASN A 98 15.48 -0.44 -9.69
C ASN A 98 14.40 -0.86 -10.70
N GLY A 99 13.31 -0.10 -10.83
CA GLY A 99 12.20 -0.39 -11.73
C GLY A 99 11.18 -1.39 -11.19
N VAL A 100 11.42 -1.95 -9.99
CA VAL A 100 10.43 -2.74 -9.26
C VAL A 100 9.37 -1.81 -8.68
N GLN A 101 8.10 -2.22 -8.80
CA GLN A 101 6.96 -1.41 -8.40
C GLN A 101 5.86 -2.28 -7.79
N THR A 102 4.97 -1.66 -7.02
CA THR A 102 3.73 -2.30 -6.58
C THR A 102 2.78 -2.54 -7.75
N ALA A 103 1.72 -3.34 -7.54
CA ALA A 103 0.65 -3.51 -8.51
C ALA A 103 -0.06 -2.19 -8.90
N ALA A 104 -0.01 -1.17 -8.03
CA ALA A 104 -0.55 0.17 -8.28
C ALA A 104 0.46 1.13 -8.95
N ASN A 105 1.58 0.61 -9.45
CA ASN A 105 2.67 1.38 -10.09
C ASN A 105 3.35 2.37 -9.16
N ILE A 106 3.47 2.05 -7.86
CA ILE A 106 4.29 2.82 -6.93
C ILE A 106 5.70 2.20 -6.89
N ALA A 107 6.70 3.02 -7.15
CA ALA A 107 8.12 2.66 -7.12
C ALA A 107 8.91 3.62 -6.22
N VAL A 108 10.13 3.24 -5.84
CA VAL A 108 11.06 4.18 -5.20
C VAL A 108 11.24 5.42 -6.10
N GLY A 109 11.14 6.59 -5.50
CA GLY A 109 11.15 7.90 -6.14
C GLY A 109 9.77 8.46 -6.51
N THR A 110 8.69 7.69 -6.35
CA THR A 110 7.31 8.15 -6.60
C THR A 110 6.97 9.33 -5.70
N ASP A 111 6.28 10.34 -6.24
CA ASP A 111 5.81 11.48 -5.46
C ASP A 111 4.78 11.03 -4.40
N VAL A 112 4.87 11.56 -3.18
CA VAL A 112 3.96 11.18 -2.09
C VAL A 112 2.49 11.45 -2.45
N ASN A 113 2.19 12.47 -3.27
CA ASN A 113 0.81 12.71 -3.70
C ASN A 113 0.32 11.65 -4.69
N THR A 114 1.22 11.08 -5.50
CA THR A 114 0.88 9.94 -6.37
C THR A 114 0.63 8.68 -5.55
N LEU A 115 1.43 8.43 -4.51
CA LEU A 115 1.17 7.36 -3.54
C LEU A 115 -0.23 7.52 -2.90
N ILE A 116 -0.52 8.72 -2.38
CA ILE A 116 -1.81 9.04 -1.75
C ILE A 116 -2.97 8.93 -2.75
N ALA A 117 -2.77 9.31 -4.02
CA ALA A 117 -3.80 9.15 -5.04
C ALA A 117 -4.08 7.67 -5.37
N ALA A 118 -3.06 6.80 -5.26
CA ALA A 118 -3.19 5.38 -5.57
C ALA A 118 -3.85 4.58 -4.43
N TYR A 119 -3.46 4.84 -3.18
CA TYR A 119 -3.91 4.05 -2.03
C TYR A 119 -4.83 4.82 -1.07
N GLY A 120 -4.91 6.14 -1.16
CA GLY A 120 -5.58 6.98 -0.17
C GLY A 120 -4.61 7.48 0.92
N GLN A 121 -5.16 8.05 1.99
CA GLN A 121 -4.36 8.41 3.18
C GLN A 121 -3.86 7.12 3.86
N PRO A 122 -2.63 7.07 4.39
CA PRO A 122 -2.16 5.90 5.13
C PRO A 122 -3.00 5.67 6.39
N ASP A 123 -3.13 4.40 6.79
CA ASP A 123 -3.81 4.01 8.03
C ASP A 123 -3.05 4.50 9.26
N VAL A 124 -1.71 4.45 9.19
CA VAL A 124 -0.81 4.90 10.26
C VAL A 124 0.35 5.68 9.65
N MET A 125 0.65 6.84 10.24
CA MET A 125 1.90 7.57 10.01
C MET A 125 2.81 7.39 11.23
N ARG A 126 3.99 6.79 11.04
CA ARG A 126 4.98 6.56 12.10
C ARG A 126 6.32 7.17 11.68
N GLY A 127 6.57 8.41 12.10
CA GLY A 127 7.74 9.14 11.62
C GLY A 127 7.59 9.46 10.12
N ASP A 128 8.55 9.02 9.32
CA ASP A 128 8.56 9.06 7.86
C ASP A 128 7.84 7.87 7.21
N GLN A 129 7.36 6.90 7.98
CA GLN A 129 6.69 5.71 7.47
C GLN A 129 5.20 5.93 7.26
N TYR A 130 4.73 5.65 6.04
CA TYR A 130 3.33 5.63 5.64
C TYR A 130 2.89 4.17 5.54
N ILE A 131 2.01 3.74 6.45
CA ILE A 131 1.63 2.34 6.61
C ILE A 131 0.20 2.15 6.09
N TYR A 132 0.03 1.13 5.25
CA TYR A 132 -1.25 0.71 4.67
C TYR A 132 -1.47 -0.77 4.99
N PHE A 133 -2.51 -1.08 5.76
CA PHE A 133 -2.83 -2.45 6.17
C PHE A 133 -3.63 -3.20 5.09
N VAL A 134 -3.55 -4.53 5.16
CA VAL A 134 -4.44 -5.39 4.40
C VAL A 134 -5.85 -5.41 5.00
N ASN A 135 -6.87 -5.52 4.14
CA ASN A 135 -8.27 -5.59 4.55
C ASN A 135 -8.52 -6.72 5.52
N GLY A 136 -8.93 -6.38 6.75
CA GLY A 136 -9.24 -7.36 7.79
C GLY A 136 -8.02 -8.03 8.42
N ASP A 137 -6.80 -7.62 8.07
CA ASP A 137 -5.56 -8.11 8.66
C ASP A 137 -4.54 -6.98 8.82
N ASN A 138 -4.45 -6.44 10.04
CA ASN A 138 -3.50 -5.38 10.38
C ASN A 138 -2.09 -5.90 10.73
N SER A 139 -1.86 -7.21 10.64
CA SER A 139 -0.52 -7.79 10.87
C SER A 139 0.38 -7.69 9.64
N ILE A 140 -0.19 -7.44 8.47
CA ILE A 140 0.52 -7.34 7.19
C ILE A 140 0.07 -6.11 6.39
N GLY A 141 0.93 -5.63 5.49
CA GLY A 141 0.63 -4.47 4.67
C GLY A 141 1.82 -3.95 3.88
N PHE A 142 1.67 -2.73 3.37
CA PHE A 142 2.76 -1.94 2.82
C PHE A 142 3.26 -0.93 3.87
N VAL A 143 4.57 -0.70 3.84
CA VAL A 143 5.21 0.46 4.47
C VAL A 143 5.97 1.19 3.38
N PHE A 144 5.68 2.47 3.21
CA PHE A 144 6.45 3.37 2.36
C PHE A 144 7.21 4.33 3.25
N GLU A 145 8.54 4.32 3.18
CA GLU A 145 9.35 5.35 3.86
C GLU A 145 9.41 6.58 2.96
N ILE A 146 9.16 7.76 3.51
CA ILE A 146 9.02 9.01 2.75
C ILE A 146 10.17 9.96 3.08
N GLU A 147 11.01 10.25 2.08
CA GLU A 147 12.03 11.29 2.16
C GLU A 147 11.80 12.37 1.09
N ALA A 148 11.91 13.65 1.46
CA ALA A 148 11.78 14.78 0.54
C ALA A 148 10.52 14.75 -0.34
N ASN A 149 9.38 14.35 0.24
CA ASN A 149 8.07 14.17 -0.42
C ASN A 149 8.05 13.08 -1.51
N ARG A 150 8.95 12.09 -1.42
CA ARG A 150 9.01 10.95 -2.32
C ARG A 150 9.13 9.66 -1.53
N VAL A 151 8.65 8.58 -2.12
CA VAL A 151 8.93 7.23 -1.63
C VAL A 151 10.43 7.00 -1.73
N ASP A 152 11.09 6.74 -0.61
CA ASP A 152 12.50 6.39 -0.53
C ASP A 152 12.70 4.88 -0.47
N GLU A 153 11.79 4.19 0.23
CA GLU A 153 11.80 2.74 0.37
C GLU A 153 10.39 2.17 0.34
N ILE A 154 10.25 0.94 -0.18
CA ILE A 154 9.00 0.18 -0.16
C ILE A 154 9.22 -1.15 0.55
N LYS A 155 8.42 -1.42 1.57
CA LYS A 155 8.32 -2.72 2.22
C LYS A 155 6.92 -3.30 2.06
N MET A 156 6.85 -4.58 1.76
CA MET A 156 5.63 -5.39 1.83
C MET A 156 5.86 -6.52 2.82
N GLY A 157 4.94 -6.76 3.74
CA GLY A 157 5.04 -7.91 4.65
C GLY A 157 4.46 -7.64 6.02
N VAL A 158 5.04 -8.28 7.04
CA VAL A 158 4.64 -8.13 8.44
C VAL A 158 4.91 -6.70 8.94
N ILE A 159 3.91 -6.07 9.55
CA ILE A 159 3.99 -4.71 10.10
C ILE A 159 4.49 -4.72 11.56
N ARG A 160 5.28 -3.71 11.94
CA ARG A 160 5.98 -3.58 13.24
C ARG A 160 5.79 -2.20 13.88
#